data_AF-A0A0M2NZ09-F1
#
_entry.id   AF-A0A0M2NZ09-F1
#
_cell.length_a   1.000
_cell.length_b   1.000
_cell.length_c   1.000
_cell.angle_alpha   90.00
_cell.angle_beta   90.00
_cell.angle_gamma   90.00
#
_symmetry.space_group_name_H-M   'P 1'
#
loop_
_entity.id
_entity.type
_entity.pdbx_description
1 polymer ?
#
loop_
_entity_poly.entity_id
_entity_poly.type
_entity_poly.pdbx_seq_one_letter_code
_entity_poly.pdbx_strand_id
1 'polypeptide(L)'
;MTSTQIGVQMMMLKQKVQEEGLYNVLKKVSDLGYNAVEISQIDMNSQNIEEMQQAINDFGMNIAAMSCGVEDISAKQKYPGDTLQNDFDKIVADCKAVNCSILRIGMLPINYMGSKEST
;
A
#
# COMPACT_ATOMS: atom_id res chain seq x y z
N MET A 1 14.78 -20.75 -10.31
CA MET A 1 13.43 -20.63 -10.90
C MET A 1 12.74 -19.48 -10.18
N THR A 2 12.26 -18.47 -10.91
CA THR A 2 11.37 -17.46 -10.31
C THR A 2 10.00 -18.12 -10.12
N SER A 3 9.63 -18.43 -8.88
CA SER A 3 8.28 -18.91 -8.58
C SER A 3 7.27 -17.82 -8.95
N THR A 4 6.18 -18.18 -9.62
CA THR A 4 5.07 -17.23 -9.86
C THR A 4 4.50 -16.80 -8.52
N GLN A 5 4.46 -15.49 -8.27
CA GLN A 5 3.89 -14.93 -7.05
C GLN A 5 2.46 -14.43 -7.31
N ILE A 6 1.55 -14.75 -6.39
CA ILE A 6 0.20 -14.18 -6.34
C ILE A 6 0.18 -13.22 -5.15
N GLY A 7 -0.17 -11.97 -5.41
CA GLY A 7 -0.24 -10.91 -4.39
C GLY A 7 -1.66 -10.70 -3.88
N VAL A 8 -1.79 -10.43 -2.57
CA VAL A 8 -3.07 -10.02 -1.96
C VAL A 8 -3.14 -8.51 -1.87
N GLN A 9 -4.26 -7.93 -2.32
CA GLN A 9 -4.49 -6.49 -2.25
C GLN A 9 -5.06 -6.11 -0.86
N MET A 10 -4.28 -5.42 -0.05
CA MET A 10 -4.58 -5.25 1.38
C MET A 10 -5.77 -4.35 1.69
N MET A 11 -6.21 -3.49 0.76
CA MET A 11 -7.45 -2.74 0.96
C MET A 11 -8.68 -3.62 1.15
N MET A 12 -8.65 -4.87 0.65
CA MET A 12 -9.72 -5.85 0.86
C MET A 12 -9.76 -6.38 2.30
N LEU A 13 -8.66 -6.23 3.04
CA LEU A 13 -8.48 -6.71 4.40
C LEU A 13 -8.40 -5.57 5.42
N LYS A 14 -8.67 -4.31 5.03
CA LYS A 14 -8.49 -3.14 5.90
C LYS A 14 -9.29 -3.22 7.21
N GLN A 15 -10.51 -3.76 7.18
CA GLN A 15 -11.31 -3.94 8.40
C GLN A 15 -10.65 -4.98 9.32
N LYS A 16 -10.08 -6.05 8.75
CA LYS A 16 -9.35 -7.05 9.54
C LYS A 16 -8.08 -6.49 10.16
N VAL A 17 -7.38 -5.62 9.45
CA VAL A 17 -6.22 -4.90 10.00
C VAL A 17 -6.63 -4.02 11.19
N GLN A 18 -7.79 -3.35 11.11
CA GLN A 18 -8.32 -2.56 12.24
C GLN A 18 -8.73 -3.42 13.44
N GLU A 19 -9.26 -4.62 13.19
CA GLU A 19 -9.72 -5.54 14.25
C GLU A 19 -8.58 -6.31 14.91
N GLU A 20 -7.57 -6.71 14.14
CA GLU A 20 -6.60 -7.73 14.55
C GLU A 20 -5.14 -7.24 14.53
N GLY A 21 -4.86 -6.08 13.95
CA GLY A 21 -3.50 -5.57 13.71
C GLY A 21 -2.90 -6.10 12.40
N LEU A 22 -1.97 -5.33 11.81
CA LEU A 22 -1.41 -5.62 10.48
C LEU A 22 -0.58 -6.90 10.49
N TYR A 23 0.28 -7.09 11.49
CA TYR A 23 1.13 -8.27 11.63
C TYR A 23 0.31 -9.57 11.66
N ASN A 24 -0.76 -9.62 12.46
CA ASN A 24 -1.61 -10.81 12.59
C ASN A 24 -2.35 -11.14 11.28
N VAL A 25 -2.80 -10.11 10.57
CA VAL A 25 -3.41 -10.30 9.24
C VAL A 25 -2.38 -10.81 8.23
N LEU A 26 -1.18 -10.22 8.18
CA LEU A 26 -0.10 -10.68 7.31
C LEU A 26 0.32 -12.12 7.62
N LYS A 27 0.33 -12.50 8.90
CA LYS A 27 0.57 -13.88 9.32
C LYS A 27 -0.49 -14.83 8.75
N LYS A 28 -1.78 -14.50 8.89
CA LYS A 28 -2.88 -15.30 8.32
C LYS A 28 -2.79 -15.39 6.78
N VAL A 29 -2.43 -14.30 6.11
CA VAL A 29 -2.19 -14.28 4.66
C VAL A 29 -1.06 -15.23 4.27
N SER A 30 0.04 -15.22 5.03
CA SER A 30 1.15 -16.17 4.86
C SER A 30 0.73 -17.62 5.11
N ASP A 31 -0.05 -17.88 6.17
CA ASP A 31 -0.52 -19.23 6.52
C ASP A 31 -1.48 -19.79 5.46
N LEU A 32 -2.16 -18.93 4.69
CA LEU A 32 -2.97 -19.31 3.52
C LEU A 32 -2.13 -19.61 2.25
N GLY A 33 -0.80 -19.42 2.30
CA GLY A 33 0.12 -19.67 1.19
C GLY A 33 0.39 -18.45 0.30
N TYR A 34 -0.01 -17.24 0.70
CA TYR A 34 0.33 -16.00 0.01
C TYR A 34 1.47 -15.28 0.73
N ASN A 35 2.61 -15.12 0.05
CA ASN A 35 3.78 -14.43 0.60
C ASN A 35 4.04 -13.09 -0.07
N ALA A 36 3.06 -12.51 -0.76
CA ALA A 36 3.17 -11.20 -1.38
C ALA A 36 1.91 -10.38 -1.17
N VAL A 37 2.07 -9.07 -0.90
CA VAL A 37 0.95 -8.14 -0.69
C VAL A 37 1.18 -6.81 -1.40
N GLU A 38 0.08 -6.18 -1.83
CA GLU A 38 0.05 -4.76 -2.18
C GLU A 38 -0.59 -3.98 -1.04
N ILE A 39 0.10 -2.94 -0.55
CA ILE A 39 -0.36 -2.12 0.57
C ILE A 39 -1.18 -0.94 0.04
N SER A 40 -2.49 -1.02 0.29
CA SER A 40 -3.45 0.04 -0.06
C SER A 40 -4.47 0.26 1.05
N GLN A 41 -4.78 1.54 1.30
CA GLN A 41 -5.71 1.97 2.35
C GLN A 41 -5.37 1.46 3.76
N ILE A 42 -4.08 1.18 4.00
CA ILE A 42 -3.51 0.92 5.33
C ILE A 42 -2.71 2.17 5.69
N ASP A 43 -2.85 2.63 6.93
CA ASP A 43 -2.14 3.82 7.41
C ASP A 43 -0.63 3.55 7.50
N MET A 44 0.19 4.46 6.98
CA MET A 44 1.65 4.33 6.93
C MET A 44 2.29 5.01 8.15
N ASN A 45 1.84 4.60 9.34
CA ASN A 45 2.41 5.04 10.61
C ASN A 45 3.57 4.13 11.04
N SER A 46 4.36 4.57 12.03
CA SER A 46 5.55 3.84 12.49
C SER A 46 5.25 2.42 12.96
N GLN A 47 4.12 2.21 13.64
CA GLN A 47 3.72 0.88 14.11
C GLN A 47 3.49 -0.07 12.93
N ASN A 48 2.75 0.35 11.91
CA ASN A 48 2.49 -0.50 10.74
C ASN A 48 3.76 -0.76 9.93
N ILE A 49 4.69 0.20 9.86
CA ILE A 49 6.02 -0.02 9.26
C ILE A 49 6.80 -1.10 10.03
N GLU A 50 6.86 -1.00 11.36
CA GLU A 50 7.54 -1.99 12.22
C GLU A 50 6.90 -3.38 12.08
N GLU A 51 5.57 -3.46 12.06
CA GLU A 51 4.84 -4.73 11.86
C GLU A 51 5.12 -5.35 10.49
N MET A 52 5.22 -4.54 9.41
CA MET A 52 5.63 -5.03 8.09
C MET A 52 7.08 -5.50 8.07
N GLN A 53 8.00 -4.77 8.69
CA GLN A 53 9.40 -5.18 8.82
C GLN A 53 9.50 -6.50 9.57
N GLN A 54 8.72 -6.68 10.64
CA GLN A 54 8.66 -7.92 11.38
C GLN A 54 8.09 -9.06 10.50
N ALA A 55 7.02 -8.83 9.74
CA ALA A 55 6.44 -9.82 8.83
C ALA A 55 7.42 -10.27 7.72
N ILE A 56 8.22 -9.33 7.19
CA ILE A 56 9.30 -9.62 6.25
C ILE A 56 10.31 -10.58 6.89
N ASN A 57 10.75 -10.29 8.12
CA ASN A 57 11.77 -11.08 8.81
C ASN A 57 11.27 -12.45 9.28
N ASP A 58 10.05 -12.52 9.82
CA ASP A 58 9.54 -13.71 10.50
C ASP A 58 9.06 -14.79 9.52
N PHE A 59 8.47 -14.40 8.39
CA PHE A 59 7.86 -15.33 7.44
C PHE A 59 8.05 -14.96 5.97
N GLY A 60 9.02 -14.09 5.66
CA GLY A 60 9.42 -13.79 4.28
C GLY A 60 8.33 -13.09 3.48
N MET A 61 7.49 -12.28 4.13
CA MET A 61 6.46 -11.52 3.43
C MET A 61 7.11 -10.54 2.43
N ASN A 62 6.60 -10.50 1.21
CA ASN A 62 7.00 -9.55 0.18
C ASN A 62 6.00 -8.39 0.11
N ILE A 63 6.42 -7.19 0.52
CA ILE A 63 5.67 -5.96 0.26
C ILE A 63 5.92 -5.57 -1.21
N ALA A 64 5.14 -6.18 -2.11
CA ALA A 64 5.39 -6.16 -3.54
C ALA A 64 5.11 -4.79 -4.18
N ALA A 65 4.13 -4.07 -3.65
CA ALA A 65 3.81 -2.72 -4.06
C ALA A 65 3.13 -1.96 -2.91
N MET A 66 3.22 -0.63 -2.96
CA MET A 66 2.47 0.28 -2.09
C MET A 66 1.68 1.27 -2.94
N SER A 67 0.71 1.98 -2.36
CA SER A 67 -0.08 2.96 -3.09
C SER A 67 -0.11 4.34 -2.45
N CYS A 68 -0.18 5.37 -3.28
CA CYS A 68 -0.28 6.78 -2.87
C CYS A 68 -1.22 7.57 -3.79
N GLY A 69 -1.62 8.75 -3.36
CA GLY A 69 -2.27 9.75 -4.21
C GLY A 69 -1.24 10.63 -4.92
N VAL A 70 -1.62 11.28 -6.01
CA VAL A 70 -0.79 12.38 -6.56
C VAL A 70 -0.97 13.62 -5.70
N GLU A 71 -2.24 13.98 -5.49
CA GLU A 71 -2.76 15.06 -4.65
C GLU A 71 -4.17 14.63 -4.20
N ASP A 72 -4.94 15.55 -3.62
CA ASP A 72 -6.34 15.30 -3.27
C ASP A 72 -7.18 14.91 -4.49
N ILE A 73 -8.18 14.05 -4.27
CA ILE A 73 -9.05 13.53 -5.34
C ILE A 73 -9.81 14.67 -6.04
N SER A 74 -10.22 15.67 -5.26
CA SER A 74 -10.84 16.91 -5.75
C SER A 74 -10.73 18.00 -4.69
N ALA A 75 -11.12 19.23 -5.03
CA ALA A 75 -11.22 20.34 -4.08
C ALA A 75 -12.13 20.05 -2.85
N LYS A 76 -13.00 19.04 -2.92
CA LYS A 76 -13.94 18.66 -1.85
C LYS A 76 -13.62 17.31 -1.20
N GLN A 77 -12.65 16.56 -1.73
CA GLN A 77 -12.38 15.20 -1.29
C GLN A 77 -10.87 14.97 -1.19
N LYS A 78 -10.41 14.75 0.04
CA LYS A 78 -9.02 14.37 0.33
C LYS A 78 -8.71 12.98 -0.19
N TYR A 79 -7.46 12.76 -0.60
CA TYR A 79 -6.99 11.40 -0.83
C TYR A 79 -6.84 10.67 0.52
N PRO A 80 -7.31 9.43 0.66
CA PRO A 80 -7.14 8.67 1.90
C PRO A 80 -5.71 8.09 1.97
N GLY A 81 -4.81 8.86 2.60
CA GLY A 81 -3.41 8.48 2.83
C GLY A 81 -2.42 9.52 2.30
N ASP A 82 -1.16 9.11 2.18
CA ASP A 82 -0.06 9.98 1.72
C ASP A 82 -0.20 10.35 0.22
N THR A 83 0.27 11.55 -0.12
CA THR A 83 0.24 12.11 -1.47
C THR A 83 1.63 12.47 -1.95
N LEU A 84 1.93 12.30 -3.24
CA LEU A 84 3.20 12.72 -3.82
C LEU A 84 3.44 14.23 -3.66
N GLN A 85 2.38 15.05 -3.69
CA GLN A 85 2.49 16.49 -3.54
C GLN A 85 3.00 16.93 -2.16
N ASN A 86 2.56 16.25 -1.09
CA ASN A 86 2.82 16.71 0.29
C ASN A 86 3.79 15.80 1.06
N ASP A 87 3.90 14.54 0.67
CA ASP A 87 4.48 13.48 1.51
C ASP A 87 5.59 12.70 0.78
N PHE A 88 6.16 13.23 -0.30
CA PHE A 88 7.12 12.53 -1.15
C PHE A 88 8.27 11.87 -0.37
N ASP A 89 8.96 12.62 0.48
CA ASP A 89 10.10 12.10 1.25
C ASP A 89 9.69 11.01 2.24
N LYS A 90 8.51 11.16 2.86
CA LYS A 90 7.93 10.15 3.74
C LYS A 90 7.62 8.87 2.96
N ILE A 91 6.94 8.97 1.83
CA ILE A 91 6.62 7.81 0.97
C ILE A 91 7.89 7.07 0.56
N VAL A 92 8.93 7.80 0.15
CA VAL A 92 10.23 7.20 -0.22
C VAL A 92 10.87 6.50 0.98
N ALA A 93 10.83 7.10 2.17
CA ALA A 93 11.36 6.49 3.39
C ALA A 93 10.59 5.21 3.76
N ASP A 94 9.27 5.26 3.72
CA ASP A 94 8.38 4.13 4.03
C ASP A 94 8.59 2.97 3.05
N CYS A 95 8.66 3.25 1.74
CA CYS A 95 8.95 2.23 0.73
C CYS A 95 10.29 1.54 0.98
N LYS A 96 11.34 2.32 1.28
CA LYS A 96 12.67 1.79 1.61
C LYS A 96 12.65 0.96 2.89
N ALA A 97 11.91 1.39 3.91
CA ALA A 97 11.84 0.71 5.19
C ALA A 97 11.30 -0.72 5.08
N VAL A 98 10.46 -1.00 4.07
CA VAL A 98 9.85 -2.32 3.83
C VAL A 98 10.33 -2.99 2.54
N ASN A 99 11.47 -2.53 1.98
CA ASN A 99 12.07 -3.06 0.74
C ASN A 99 11.15 -3.02 -0.50
N CYS A 100 10.19 -2.09 -0.54
CA CYS A 100 9.30 -1.91 -1.67
C CYS A 100 9.93 -0.93 -2.69
N SER A 101 9.92 -1.31 -3.97
CA SER A 101 10.41 -0.48 -5.07
C SER A 101 9.32 -0.07 -6.06
N ILE A 102 8.08 -0.52 -5.86
CA ILE A 102 6.95 -0.26 -6.74
C ILE A 102 5.91 0.54 -5.97
N LEU A 103 5.68 1.76 -6.41
CA LEU A 103 4.65 2.65 -5.88
C LEU A 103 3.59 2.88 -6.95
N ARG A 104 2.36 2.47 -6.65
CA ARG A 104 1.19 2.62 -7.51
C ARG A 104 0.48 3.92 -7.20
N ILE A 105 0.11 4.67 -8.24
CA ILE A 105 -0.82 5.79 -8.09
C ILE A 105 -2.24 5.23 -7.97
N GLY A 106 -2.90 5.51 -6.86
CA GLY A 106 -4.19 4.93 -6.47
C GLY A 106 -5.30 5.24 -7.47
N MET A 107 -5.50 6.53 -7.67
CA MET A 107 -6.45 7.15 -8.58
C MET A 107 -5.88 8.53 -8.94
N LEU A 108 -6.02 8.95 -10.20
CA LEU A 108 -5.68 10.32 -10.58
C LEU A 108 -6.76 11.29 -10.08
N PRO A 109 -6.38 12.52 -9.69
CA PRO A 109 -7.33 13.59 -9.39
C PRO A 109 -8.36 13.78 -10.50
N ILE A 110 -9.62 14.06 -10.14
CA ILE A 110 -10.73 14.14 -11.09
C ILE A 110 -10.52 15.29 -12.10
N ASN A 111 -9.87 16.36 -11.68
CA ASN A 111 -9.48 17.49 -12.54
C ASN A 111 -8.48 17.11 -13.65
N TYR A 112 -7.83 15.95 -13.57
CA TYR A 112 -6.96 15.45 -14.64
C TYR A 112 -7.70 14.53 -15.63
N MET A 113 -8.96 14.19 -15.36
CA MET A 113 -9.76 13.41 -16.29
C MET A 113 -10.18 14.27 -17.49
N GLY A 114 -9.65 13.95 -18.67
CA GLY A 114 -10.11 14.51 -19.93
C GLY A 114 -11.27 13.71 -20.52
N SER A 115 -12.08 14.34 -21.38
CA SER A 115 -13.02 13.62 -22.26
C SER A 115 -12.39 13.39 -23.63
N LYS A 116 -12.83 12.35 -24.34
CA LYS A 116 -12.40 12.07 -25.72
C LYS A 116 -12.66 13.26 -26.67
N GLU A 117 -13.69 14.04 -26.39
CA GLU A 117 -14.09 15.22 -27.18
C GLU A 117 -13.20 16.44 -26.93
N SER A 118 -12.34 16.39 -25.91
CA SER A 118 -11.47 17.51 -25.47
C SER A 118 -10.08 17.51 -26.13
N THR A 119 -9.87 16.73 -27.20
CA THR A 119 -8.54 16.58 -27.87
C THR A 119 -8.47 17.42 -29.14
#